data_AF-A0AAD6CVT6-F1
#
_entry.id   AF-A0AAD6CVT6-F1
#
_cell.length_a   1.000
_cell.length_b   1.000
_cell.length_c   1.000
_cell.angle_alpha   90.00
_cell.angle_beta   90.00
_cell.angle_gamma   90.00
#
_symmetry.space_group_name_H-M   'P 1'
#
loop_
_entity.id
_entity.type
_entity.pdbx_description
1 polymer ?
#
loop_
_entity_poly.entity_id
_entity_poly.type
_entity_poly.pdbx_seq_one_letter_code
_entity_poly.pdbx_strand_id
1 'polypeptide(L)'
;MTNSFKTIPTTEVGAFTPGGPTKAFNPPLDPATKDYRLNHLALRITDPARSLHFYVDLLGMRVVFNMNAGPFTIYYLGHPPADTDSTTKEGDGLLELFHVHGTEDSANENGELGVGVSNGNVPPNLGFAHLGFTVPDVNAAVERLRDGGVEILKEPGVCTRESVPLSEWEAERGLVLGRFMGIMLGSLRNLLWLLIR
;
A
#
# COMPACT_ATOMS: atom_id res chain seq x y z
N MET A 1 24.70 -18.06 2.73
CA MET A 1 23.97 -18.06 1.45
C MET A 1 24.54 -16.97 0.56
N THR A 2 24.72 -17.21 -0.74
CA THR A 2 25.20 -16.20 -1.68
C THR A 2 24.06 -15.30 -2.12
N ASN A 3 24.20 -13.97 -1.96
CA ASN A 3 23.27 -13.01 -2.54
C ASN A 3 23.29 -13.13 -4.07
N SER A 4 22.15 -13.46 -4.70
CA SER A 4 22.02 -13.61 -6.15
C SER A 4 22.08 -12.28 -6.91
N PHE A 5 21.96 -11.15 -6.21
CA PHE A 5 21.92 -9.80 -6.78
C PHE A 5 23.17 -8.98 -6.44
N LYS A 6 24.36 -9.59 -6.43
CA LYS A 6 25.62 -8.83 -6.31
C LYS A 6 25.75 -7.74 -7.38
N THR A 7 25.13 -7.97 -8.54
CA THR A 7 24.90 -6.99 -9.59
C THR A 7 23.44 -7.07 -10.01
N ILE A 8 22.76 -5.94 -10.13
CA ILE A 8 21.38 -5.87 -10.61
C ILE A 8 21.40 -5.98 -12.16
N PRO A 9 20.53 -6.81 -12.78
CA PRO A 9 20.32 -6.77 -14.23
C PRO A 9 20.11 -5.34 -14.72
N THR A 10 20.86 -4.92 -15.73
CA THR A 10 20.85 -3.52 -16.18
C THR A 10 19.57 -3.21 -16.96
N THR A 11 18.95 -2.08 -16.62
CA THR A 11 17.93 -1.42 -17.43
C THR A 11 18.44 -0.02 -17.78
N GLU A 12 18.17 0.45 -18.99
CA GLU A 12 18.52 1.82 -19.38
C GLU A 12 17.81 2.82 -18.43
N VAL A 13 18.59 3.73 -17.85
CA VAL A 13 18.07 4.72 -16.92
C VAL A 13 17.06 5.61 -17.64
N GLY A 14 15.84 5.69 -17.10
CA GLY A 14 14.75 6.48 -17.68
C GLY A 14 13.96 5.77 -18.79
N ALA A 15 14.28 4.53 -19.16
CA ALA A 15 13.49 3.77 -20.12
C ALA A 15 12.19 3.23 -19.48
N PHE A 16 11.03 3.55 -20.08
CA PHE A 16 9.75 2.98 -19.68
C PHE A 16 9.59 1.57 -20.27
N THR A 17 9.71 0.55 -19.42
CA THR A 17 9.68 -0.86 -19.83
C THR A 17 8.62 -1.67 -19.05
N PRO A 18 7.32 -1.52 -19.36
CA PRO A 18 6.27 -2.31 -18.72
C PRO A 18 6.54 -3.80 -18.84
N GLY A 19 6.65 -4.48 -17.71
CA GLY A 19 6.93 -5.92 -17.65
C GLY A 19 8.41 -6.31 -17.68
N GLY A 20 9.34 -5.37 -17.93
CA GLY A 20 10.80 -5.50 -17.77
C GLY A 20 11.46 -6.82 -18.19
N PRO A 21 12.74 -7.06 -17.84
CA PRO A 21 13.36 -8.37 -17.98
C PRO A 21 13.06 -9.26 -16.76
N THR A 22 11.79 -9.41 -16.35
CA THR A 22 11.39 -10.08 -15.09
C THR A 22 12.05 -11.45 -14.89
N LYS A 23 12.22 -12.24 -15.96
CA LYS A 23 12.90 -13.55 -15.88
C LYS A 23 14.35 -13.46 -15.40
N ALA A 24 15.07 -12.39 -15.72
CA ALA A 24 16.45 -12.18 -15.30
C ALA A 24 16.59 -11.89 -13.79
N PHE A 25 15.49 -11.53 -13.12
CA PHE A 25 15.47 -11.28 -11.68
C PHE A 25 15.10 -12.51 -10.84
N ASN A 26 14.68 -13.61 -11.46
CA ASN A 26 14.20 -14.79 -10.73
C ASN A 26 15.23 -15.92 -10.79
N PRO A 27 16.07 -16.12 -9.75
CA PRO A 27 16.85 -17.34 -9.65
C PRO A 27 15.93 -18.57 -9.50
N PRO A 28 16.43 -19.80 -9.71
CA PRO A 28 15.67 -21.01 -9.45
C PRO A 28 15.09 -21.03 -8.03
N LEU A 29 13.85 -21.53 -7.89
CA LEU A 29 13.19 -21.65 -6.59
C LEU A 29 13.98 -22.58 -5.67
N ASP A 30 14.29 -22.12 -4.45
CA ASP A 30 14.88 -22.95 -3.41
C ASP A 30 13.79 -23.84 -2.78
N PRO A 31 13.93 -25.18 -2.77
CA PRO A 31 12.98 -26.08 -2.13
C PRO A 31 12.73 -25.76 -0.65
N ALA A 32 13.66 -25.12 0.04
CA ALA A 32 13.53 -24.73 1.44
C ALA A 32 12.48 -23.63 1.68
N THR A 33 12.19 -22.81 0.68
CA THR A 33 11.25 -21.67 0.80
C THR A 33 9.99 -21.84 -0.06
N LYS A 34 9.80 -23.00 -0.69
CA LYS A 34 8.68 -23.27 -1.62
C LYS A 34 7.29 -23.01 -1.02
N ASP A 35 7.15 -23.18 0.30
CA ASP A 35 5.89 -23.06 1.03
C ASP A 35 5.78 -21.73 1.81
N TYR A 36 6.77 -20.83 1.71
CA TYR A 36 6.69 -19.52 2.34
C TYR A 36 5.62 -18.67 1.65
N ARG A 37 4.82 -17.97 2.45
CA ARG A 37 3.73 -17.10 1.99
C ARG A 37 3.78 -15.80 2.79
N LEU A 38 3.37 -14.70 2.16
CA LEU A 38 3.11 -13.46 2.87
C LEU A 38 1.83 -13.63 3.68
N ASN A 39 1.94 -13.66 5.01
CA ASN A 39 0.79 -13.87 5.88
C ASN A 39 -0.02 -12.58 6.07
N HIS A 40 0.65 -11.48 6.40
CA HIS A 40 0.04 -10.17 6.63
C HIS A 40 1.02 -9.02 6.35
N LEU A 41 0.47 -7.80 6.25
CA LEU A 41 1.21 -6.53 6.25
C LEU A 41 0.66 -5.64 7.36
N ALA A 42 1.54 -5.10 8.21
CA ALA A 42 1.17 -4.23 9.31
C ALA A 42 1.27 -2.74 8.96
N LEU A 43 0.23 -1.99 9.29
CA LEU A 43 0.19 -0.53 9.27
C LEU A 43 -0.14 -0.01 10.67
N ARG A 44 0.64 0.95 11.15
CA ARG A 44 0.25 1.70 12.34
C ARG A 44 -0.85 2.67 11.99
N ILE A 45 -1.87 2.72 12.83
CA ILE A 45 -3.00 3.63 12.70
C ILE A 45 -3.15 4.46 13.96
N THR A 46 -3.65 5.67 13.81
CA THR A 46 -3.86 6.63 14.91
C THR A 46 -5.27 6.55 15.47
N ASP A 47 -6.27 6.36 14.61
CA ASP A 47 -7.68 6.30 15.00
C ASP A 47 -8.34 5.05 14.40
N PRO A 48 -8.66 4.04 15.24
CA PRO A 48 -9.28 2.80 14.77
C PRO A 48 -10.68 3.02 14.21
N ALA A 49 -11.46 4.00 14.68
CA ALA A 49 -12.79 4.25 14.15
C ALA A 49 -12.70 4.77 12.71
N ARG A 50 -11.83 5.75 12.45
CA ARG A 50 -11.59 6.28 11.09
C ARG A 50 -11.02 5.22 10.17
N SER A 51 -10.04 4.44 10.64
CA SER A 51 -9.44 3.37 9.83
C SER A 51 -10.44 2.25 9.52
N LEU A 52 -11.22 1.80 10.51
CA LEU A 52 -12.23 0.76 10.28
C LEU A 52 -13.34 1.24 9.37
N HIS A 53 -13.80 2.49 9.49
CA HIS A 53 -14.76 3.05 8.52
C HIS A 53 -14.22 2.97 7.09
N PHE A 54 -12.97 3.39 6.88
CA PHE A 54 -12.35 3.33 5.56
C PHE A 54 -12.22 1.90 5.02
N TYR A 55 -11.63 0.98 5.78
CA TYR A 55 -11.36 -0.38 5.27
C TYR A 55 -12.61 -1.27 5.27
N VAL A 56 -13.47 -1.18 6.28
CA VAL A 56 -14.65 -2.05 6.43
C VAL A 56 -15.84 -1.48 5.66
N ASP A 57 -16.22 -0.23 5.93
CA ASP A 57 -17.42 0.35 5.33
C ASP A 57 -17.16 0.75 3.89
N LEU A 58 -16.03 1.41 3.59
CA LEU A 58 -15.78 1.93 2.25
C LEU A 58 -15.19 0.91 1.28
N LEU A 59 -14.22 0.12 1.74
CA LEU A 59 -13.58 -0.89 0.89
C LEU A 59 -14.22 -2.28 1.00
N GLY A 60 -15.09 -2.53 1.98
CA GLY A 60 -15.80 -3.80 2.12
C GLY A 60 -14.96 -4.92 2.72
N MET A 61 -13.83 -4.61 3.37
CA MET A 61 -13.07 -5.60 4.14
C MET A 61 -13.87 -6.02 5.39
N ARG A 62 -13.43 -7.09 6.05
CA ARG A 62 -13.98 -7.55 7.33
C ARG A 62 -12.87 -7.75 8.34
N VAL A 63 -13.16 -7.41 9.60
CA VAL A 63 -12.29 -7.77 10.72
C VAL A 63 -12.42 -9.28 10.92
N VAL A 64 -11.31 -9.96 10.71
CA VAL A 64 -11.17 -11.42 10.79
C VAL A 64 -11.01 -11.83 12.23
N PHE A 65 -10.09 -11.15 12.91
CA PHE A 65 -9.90 -11.23 14.35
C PHE A 65 -9.28 -9.92 14.84
N ASN A 66 -9.43 -9.66 16.14
CA ASN A 66 -8.72 -8.59 16.81
C ASN A 66 -8.07 -9.12 18.09
N MET A 67 -7.06 -8.39 18.56
CA MET A 67 -6.36 -8.72 19.80
C MET A 67 -6.00 -7.43 20.53
N ASN A 68 -6.55 -7.26 21.73
CA ASN A 68 -6.09 -6.24 22.66
C ASN A 68 -4.93 -6.82 23.49
N ALA A 69 -3.75 -6.20 23.38
CA ALA A 69 -2.53 -6.65 24.04
C ALA A 69 -2.17 -5.80 25.27
N GLY A 70 -3.06 -4.92 25.73
CA GLY A 70 -2.81 -3.97 26.81
C GLY A 70 -2.60 -2.57 26.27
N PRO A 71 -1.36 -2.14 25.93
CA PRO A 71 -1.07 -0.78 25.46
C PRO A 71 -1.41 -0.54 23.98
N PHE A 72 -1.81 -1.58 23.25
CA PHE A 72 -2.19 -1.50 21.85
C PHE A 72 -3.26 -2.54 21.52
N THR A 73 -3.97 -2.30 20.43
CA THR A 73 -4.90 -3.26 19.83
C THR A 73 -4.55 -3.46 18.36
N ILE A 74 -4.64 -4.70 17.92
CA ILE A 74 -4.43 -5.08 16.54
C ILE A 74 -5.75 -5.56 15.93
N TYR A 75 -6.05 -5.10 14.72
CA TYR A 75 -7.17 -5.55 13.92
C TYR A 75 -6.65 -6.20 12.65
N TYR A 76 -6.95 -7.48 12.43
CA TYR A 76 -6.62 -8.17 11.19
C TYR A 76 -7.81 -8.12 10.25
N LEU A 77 -7.61 -7.55 9.06
CA LEU A 77 -8.64 -7.35 8.05
C LEU A 77 -8.33 -8.16 6.78
N GLY A 78 -9.39 -8.65 6.15
CA GLY A 78 -9.32 -9.34 4.86
C GLY A 78 -10.62 -9.24 4.07
N HIS A 79 -10.65 -9.79 2.86
CA HIS A 79 -11.88 -9.99 2.08
C HIS A 79 -12.30 -11.47 2.17
N PRO A 80 -13.16 -11.85 3.14
CA PRO A 80 -13.66 -13.21 3.18
C PRO A 80 -14.48 -13.54 1.92
N PRO A 81 -14.49 -14.80 1.47
CA PRO A 81 -15.41 -15.24 0.44
C PRO A 81 -16.86 -14.89 0.81
N ALA A 82 -17.65 -14.46 -0.18
CA ALA A 82 -19.02 -13.98 0.04
C ALA A 82 -19.98 -15.00 0.66
N ASP A 83 -19.63 -16.29 0.61
CA ASP A 83 -20.50 -17.43 0.92
C ASP A 83 -20.05 -18.23 2.14
N THR A 84 -19.17 -17.65 2.97
CA THR A 84 -18.66 -18.33 4.15
C THR A 84 -18.94 -17.53 5.41
N ASP A 85 -19.64 -18.16 6.36
CA ASP A 85 -19.60 -17.82 7.80
C ASP A 85 -18.18 -17.97 8.39
N SER A 86 -17.19 -18.36 7.58
CA SER A 86 -15.81 -18.56 7.99
C SER A 86 -14.99 -17.27 7.90
N THR A 87 -14.37 -16.94 9.01
CA THR A 87 -13.14 -16.16 9.11
C THR A 87 -12.20 -16.51 7.94
N THR A 88 -11.73 -15.52 7.17
CA THR A 88 -10.58 -15.72 6.27
C THR A 88 -9.50 -16.49 7.01
N LYS A 89 -8.94 -17.53 6.39
CA LYS A 89 -7.90 -18.32 7.03
C LYS A 89 -6.66 -17.45 7.23
N GLU A 90 -5.99 -17.63 8.36
CA GLU A 90 -4.66 -17.09 8.57
C GLU A 90 -3.77 -17.50 7.38
N GLY A 91 -3.25 -16.53 6.61
CA GLY A 91 -2.34 -16.80 5.48
C GLY A 91 -2.71 -16.19 4.13
N ASP A 92 -3.88 -15.60 3.96
CA ASP A 92 -4.33 -15.05 2.67
C ASP A 92 -3.92 -13.57 2.43
N GLY A 93 -2.83 -13.10 3.07
CA GLY A 93 -2.35 -11.72 2.92
C GLY A 93 -3.25 -10.70 3.61
N LEU A 94 -3.33 -10.79 4.94
CA LEU A 94 -4.17 -9.91 5.76
C LEU A 94 -3.57 -8.51 5.93
N LEU A 95 -4.43 -7.52 6.11
CA LEU A 95 -4.03 -6.19 6.56
C LEU A 95 -4.10 -6.13 8.09
N GLU A 96 -2.96 -5.93 8.73
CA GLU A 96 -2.86 -5.76 10.17
C GLU A 96 -2.86 -4.27 10.52
N LEU A 97 -3.91 -3.78 11.17
CA LEU A 97 -3.98 -2.41 11.67
C LEU A 97 -3.56 -2.40 13.13
N PHE A 98 -2.42 -1.76 13.41
CA PHE A 98 -1.80 -1.68 14.73
C PHE A 98 -2.11 -0.32 15.36
N HIS A 99 -2.98 -0.30 16.37
CA HIS A 99 -3.38 0.91 17.09
C HIS A 99 -2.71 0.95 18.47
N VAL A 100 -1.85 1.94 18.71
CA VAL A 100 -1.35 2.26 20.06
C VAL A 100 -2.38 3.15 20.75
N HIS A 101 -2.84 2.77 21.93
CA HIS A 101 -3.90 3.50 22.62
C HIS A 101 -3.46 4.92 23.01
N GLY A 102 -4.38 5.88 22.87
CA GLY A 102 -4.15 7.31 23.12
C GLY A 102 -3.53 8.06 21.94
N THR A 103 -3.21 7.38 20.83
CA THR A 103 -2.74 8.06 19.61
C THR A 103 -3.86 8.84 18.90
N GLU A 104 -5.11 8.44 19.10
CA GLU A 104 -6.32 9.09 18.61
C GLU A 104 -6.54 10.49 19.21
N ASP A 105 -6.07 10.70 20.44
CA ASP A 105 -6.25 11.95 21.20
C ASP A 105 -5.01 12.86 21.17
N SER A 106 -3.90 12.37 20.63
CA SER A 106 -2.64 13.10 20.58
C SER A 106 -2.57 14.00 19.36
N ALA A 107 -2.06 15.23 19.49
CA ALA A 107 -1.79 16.08 18.33
C ALA A 107 -0.32 15.97 17.90
N ASN A 108 -0.05 15.95 16.60
CA ASN A 108 1.30 16.12 16.06
C ASN A 108 1.77 17.59 16.22
N GLU A 109 3.02 17.87 15.84
CA GLU A 109 3.62 19.21 15.94
C GLU A 109 2.88 20.30 15.14
N ASN A 110 2.04 19.90 14.19
CA ASN A 110 1.20 20.78 13.38
C ASN A 110 -0.24 20.90 13.91
N GLY A 111 -0.54 20.31 15.07
CA GLY A 111 -1.86 20.36 15.70
C GLY A 111 -2.89 19.38 15.10
N GLU A 112 -2.47 18.46 14.22
CA GLU A 112 -3.35 17.44 13.67
C GLU A 112 -3.47 16.26 14.65
N LEU A 113 -4.68 15.78 14.89
CA LEU A 113 -4.94 14.61 15.74
C LEU A 113 -4.33 13.33 15.10
N GLY A 114 -3.63 12.53 15.92
CA GLY A 114 -2.77 11.41 15.55
C GLY A 114 -1.28 11.70 15.75
N VAL A 115 -0.57 10.94 16.60
CA VAL A 115 0.91 10.96 16.64
C VAL A 115 1.45 10.71 15.23
N GLY A 116 2.51 11.43 14.83
CA GLY A 116 3.16 11.45 13.51
C GLY A 116 3.57 10.09 12.91
N VAL A 117 2.58 9.30 12.50
CA VAL A 117 2.75 8.17 11.59
C VAL A 117 3.10 8.74 10.23
N SER A 118 4.23 8.31 9.67
CA SER A 118 4.59 8.65 8.30
C SER A 118 3.98 7.66 7.33
N ASN A 119 3.44 8.17 6.23
CA ASN A 119 2.97 7.35 5.12
C ASN A 119 4.09 6.82 4.21
N GLY A 120 5.36 7.13 4.49
CA GLY A 120 6.48 6.67 3.68
C GLY A 120 6.68 7.41 2.35
N ASN A 121 5.85 8.40 2.03
CA ASN A 121 5.90 9.13 0.76
C ASN A 121 6.27 10.62 0.94
N VAL A 122 6.59 11.04 2.17
CA VAL A 122 6.99 12.43 2.48
C VAL A 122 8.37 12.44 3.17
N PRO A 123 9.36 13.20 2.64
CA PRO A 123 10.65 13.37 3.28
C PRO A 123 10.53 13.96 4.71
N PRO A 124 11.45 13.62 5.64
CA PRO A 124 12.62 12.77 5.45
C PRO A 124 12.32 11.25 5.52
N ASN A 125 11.06 10.87 5.78
CA ASN A 125 10.68 9.50 6.14
C ASN A 125 10.22 8.68 4.93
N LEU A 126 10.99 8.65 3.84
CA LEU A 126 10.66 7.86 2.65
C LEU A 126 10.78 6.35 2.92
N GLY A 127 9.84 5.55 2.43
CA GLY A 127 9.77 4.11 2.70
C GLY A 127 8.62 3.39 2.01
N PHE A 128 7.64 2.90 2.78
CA PHE A 128 6.45 2.23 2.24
C PHE A 128 5.69 3.16 1.27
N ALA A 129 5.23 2.62 0.14
CA ALA A 129 4.58 3.43 -0.89
C ALA A 129 3.05 3.41 -0.78
N HIS A 130 2.41 2.25 -1.00
CA HIS A 130 0.95 2.16 -1.02
C HIS A 130 0.47 0.70 -0.91
N LEU A 131 -0.83 0.56 -0.66
CA LEU A 131 -1.58 -0.65 -0.91
C LEU A 131 -2.24 -0.58 -2.30
N GLY A 132 -2.38 -1.74 -2.95
CA GLY A 132 -3.11 -1.89 -4.20
C GLY A 132 -4.26 -2.88 -4.05
N PHE A 133 -5.48 -2.47 -4.41
CA PHE A 133 -6.68 -3.31 -4.36
C PHE A 133 -7.16 -3.61 -5.78
N THR A 134 -7.53 -4.86 -6.05
CA THR A 134 -8.18 -5.20 -7.33
C THR A 134 -9.69 -4.97 -7.21
N VAL A 135 -10.25 -4.13 -8.07
CA VAL A 135 -11.66 -3.76 -8.08
C VAL A 135 -12.28 -3.98 -9.47
N PRO A 136 -13.55 -4.40 -9.59
CA PRO A 136 -14.16 -4.65 -10.91
C PRO A 136 -14.19 -3.42 -11.83
N ASP A 137 -14.37 -2.24 -11.25
CA ASP A 137 -14.38 -0.96 -11.96
C ASP A 137 -13.70 0.12 -11.08
N VAL A 138 -12.56 0.64 -11.56
CA VAL A 138 -11.77 1.64 -10.84
C VAL A 138 -12.52 2.97 -10.73
N ASN A 139 -13.25 3.39 -11.77
CA ASN A 139 -13.95 4.68 -11.73
C ASN A 139 -15.09 4.62 -10.71
N ALA A 140 -15.89 3.54 -10.74
CA ALA A 140 -16.96 3.34 -9.78
C ALA A 140 -16.44 3.27 -8.33
N ALA A 141 -15.30 2.61 -8.10
CA ALA A 141 -14.67 2.56 -6.78
C ALA A 141 -14.19 3.94 -6.32
N VAL A 142 -13.59 4.75 -7.20
CA VAL A 142 -13.15 6.12 -6.87
C VAL A 142 -14.33 7.03 -6.55
N GLU A 143 -15.41 7.00 -7.35
CA GLU A 143 -16.63 7.78 -7.04
C GLU A 143 -17.19 7.41 -5.66
N ARG A 144 -17.27 6.11 -5.38
CA ARG A 144 -17.76 5.61 -4.09
C ARG A 144 -16.90 6.09 -2.91
N LEU A 145 -15.57 6.16 -3.08
CA LEU A 145 -14.66 6.70 -2.06
C LEU A 145 -14.82 8.21 -1.90
N ARG A 146 -14.98 8.93 -3.01
CA ARG A 146 -15.22 10.38 -3.02
C ARG A 146 -16.53 10.73 -2.30
N ASP A 147 -17.61 10.00 -2.56
CA ASP A 147 -18.89 10.14 -1.88
C ASP A 147 -18.79 9.85 -0.37
N GLY A 148 -17.86 8.97 0.02
CA GLY A 148 -17.48 8.71 1.41
C GLY A 148 -16.58 9.77 2.04
N GLY A 149 -16.27 10.86 1.33
CA GLY A 149 -15.43 11.96 1.83
C GLY A 149 -13.92 11.69 1.80
N VAL A 150 -13.46 10.69 1.04
CA VAL A 150 -12.04 10.35 0.92
C VAL A 150 -11.32 11.32 -0.03
N GLU A 151 -10.15 11.81 0.37
CA GLU A 151 -9.26 12.60 -0.49
C GLU A 151 -8.67 11.70 -1.59
N ILE A 152 -8.97 12.02 -2.85
CA ILE A 152 -8.41 11.30 -4.01
C ILE A 152 -7.09 11.96 -4.41
N LEU A 153 -5.98 11.30 -4.08
CA LEU A 153 -4.64 11.81 -4.36
C LEU A 153 -4.26 11.73 -5.86
N LYS A 154 -4.88 10.82 -6.62
CA LYS A 154 -4.63 10.64 -8.05
C LYS A 154 -5.85 10.11 -8.77
N GLU A 155 -6.27 10.84 -9.80
CA GLU A 155 -7.39 10.44 -10.64
C GLU A 155 -7.02 9.30 -11.60
N PRO A 156 -7.96 8.38 -11.90
CA PRO A 156 -7.76 7.33 -12.89
C PRO A 156 -7.30 7.90 -14.25
N GLY A 157 -6.31 7.25 -14.86
CA GLY A 157 -5.79 7.65 -16.17
C GLY A 157 -4.81 8.83 -16.15
N VAL A 158 -4.67 9.57 -15.05
CA VAL A 158 -3.63 10.59 -14.90
C VAL A 158 -2.29 9.91 -14.63
N CYS A 159 -1.24 10.27 -15.37
CA CYS A 159 0.11 9.76 -15.13
C CYS A 159 1.13 10.85 -15.44
N THR A 160 1.16 11.87 -14.59
CA THR A 160 2.16 12.95 -14.61
C THR A 160 3.22 12.72 -13.53
N ARG A 161 4.33 13.46 -13.61
CA ARG A 161 5.42 13.39 -12.63
C ARG A 161 4.92 13.72 -11.22
N GLU A 162 4.00 14.68 -11.11
CA GLU A 162 3.38 15.14 -9.86
C GLU A 162 2.46 14.08 -9.25
N SER A 163 1.97 13.14 -10.07
CA SER A 163 1.07 12.05 -9.65
C SER A 163 1.79 10.73 -9.34
N VAL A 164 3.13 10.71 -9.41
CA VAL A 164 3.98 9.59 -9.00
C VAL A 164 4.67 10.04 -7.72
N PRO A 165 4.76 9.22 -6.66
CA PRO A 165 5.40 9.60 -5.40
C PRO A 165 6.93 9.64 -5.57
N LEU A 166 7.41 10.56 -6.41
CA LEU A 166 8.80 10.95 -6.52
C LEU A 166 8.87 12.36 -6.00
N SER A 167 9.51 12.52 -4.85
CA SER A 167 9.55 13.81 -4.18
C SER A 167 10.42 14.79 -4.96
N GLU A 168 10.03 16.07 -4.97
CA GLU A 168 10.90 17.15 -5.47
C GLU A 168 12.25 17.14 -4.74
N TRP A 169 12.23 16.75 -3.46
CA TRP A 169 13.41 16.52 -2.62
C TRP A 169 14.42 15.51 -3.21
N GLU A 170 13.96 14.44 -3.88
CA GLU A 170 14.83 13.48 -4.59
C GLU A 170 15.31 14.06 -5.93
N ALA A 171 14.44 14.80 -6.61
CA ALA A 171 14.74 15.44 -7.89
C ALA A 171 15.84 16.52 -7.76
N GLU A 172 15.73 17.37 -6.74
CA GLU A 172 16.70 18.42 -6.40
C GLU A 172 18.09 17.86 -6.05
N ARG A 173 18.15 16.59 -5.63
CA ARG A 173 19.40 15.85 -5.38
C ARG A 173 19.91 15.08 -6.61
N GLY A 174 19.25 15.21 -7.76
CA GLY A 174 19.65 14.55 -9.01
C GLY A 174 19.33 13.05 -9.06
N LEU A 175 18.46 12.53 -8.19
CA LEU A 175 18.19 11.09 -8.06
C LEU A 175 17.09 10.57 -9.01
N VAL A 176 16.36 11.47 -9.68
CA VAL A 176 15.23 11.17 -10.58
C VAL A 176 15.57 11.52 -12.03
N LEU A 177 16.43 10.72 -12.66
CA LEU A 177 16.90 10.91 -14.04
C LEU A 177 15.96 10.19 -15.06
N GLY A 178 15.42 10.94 -16.04
CA GLY A 178 14.61 10.40 -17.14
C GLY A 178 13.31 11.17 -17.42
N ARG A 179 12.73 11.04 -18.62
CA ARG A 179 11.40 11.60 -18.97
C ARG A 179 10.31 10.57 -18.67
N PHE A 180 9.27 10.98 -17.95
CA PHE A 180 8.02 10.22 -17.88
C PHE A 180 7.29 10.33 -19.23
N MET A 181 7.33 9.28 -20.04
CA MET A 181 6.50 9.13 -21.23
C MET A 181 5.67 7.85 -21.07
N GLY A 182 4.37 7.97 -20.78
CA GLY A 182 3.45 6.85 -20.93
C GLY A 182 2.40 6.70 -19.84
N ILE A 183 1.25 6.19 -20.28
CA ILE A 183 0.09 5.79 -19.47
C ILE A 183 0.47 4.52 -18.70
N MET A 184 0.70 4.61 -17.39
CA MET A 184 1.04 3.44 -16.53
C MET A 184 -0.04 2.34 -16.53
N LEU A 185 -1.26 2.61 -17.01
CA LEU A 185 -2.44 1.78 -16.76
C LEU A 185 -2.80 0.76 -17.85
N GLY A 186 -2.03 0.61 -18.93
CA GLY A 186 -2.39 -0.35 -19.98
C GLY A 186 -2.41 -1.82 -19.52
N SER A 187 -1.58 -2.18 -18.55
CA SER A 187 -1.32 -3.56 -18.12
C SER A 187 -2.00 -3.96 -16.80
N LEU A 188 -2.34 -2.99 -15.94
CA LEU A 188 -2.96 -3.20 -14.63
C LEU A 188 -4.41 -2.71 -14.63
N ARG A 189 -5.20 -3.19 -15.59
CA ARG A 189 -6.65 -2.97 -15.59
C ARG A 189 -7.18 -3.53 -14.26
N ASN A 190 -7.93 -2.74 -13.52
CA ASN A 190 -8.60 -3.09 -12.25
C ASN A 190 -7.82 -2.85 -10.95
N LEU A 191 -6.64 -2.20 -10.97
CA LEU A 191 -5.89 -1.90 -9.73
C LEU A 191 -6.19 -0.48 -9.22
N LEU A 192 -6.79 -0.40 -8.03
CA LEU A 192 -6.96 0.82 -7.24
C LEU A 192 -5.74 1.01 -6.33
N TRP A 193 -4.96 2.06 -6.60
CA TRP A 193 -3.83 2.44 -5.75
C TRP A 193 -4.31 3.39 -4.65
N LEU A 194 -4.10 3.01 -3.40
CA LEU A 194 -4.41 3.86 -2.25
C LEU A 194 -3.08 4.29 -1.62
N LEU A 195 -2.71 5.54 -1.90
CA LEU A 195 -1.73 6.27 -1.10
C LEU A 195 -2.40 6.57 0.24
N ILE A 196 -1.90 5.94 1.29
CA ILE A 196 -2.43 6.11 2.65
C ILE A 196 -1.88 7.44 3.17
N ARG A 197 -2.71 8.30 3.75
CA ARG A 197 -2.24 9.40 4.61
C ARG A 197 -2.36 8.97 6.06
#